data_AF-A0A6P0YYL8-F1
#
_entry.id   AF-A0A6P0YYL8-F1
#
_cell.length_a   1.000
_cell.length_b   1.000
_cell.length_c   1.000
_cell.angle_alpha   90.00
_cell.angle_beta   90.00
_cell.angle_gamma   90.00
#
_symmetry.space_group_name_H-M   'P 1'
#
loop_
_entity.id
_entity.type
_entity.pdbx_description
1 polymer ?
#
loop_
_entity_poly.entity_id
_entity_poly.type
_entity_poly.pdbx_seq_one_letter_code
_entity_poly.pdbx_strand_id
1 'polypeptide(L)'
;MRLDLYKLDAIRNDKKAIAALENYVDQIIDEFLEAPEGQAYIQANPDEEDYVGEWFLKVLELAYKTEAITLPHLTPETLEKLLIQTLPPTLSAEETQDAKSLIPELMAFWSFLKRACGLTTASAILQTLKKIHPIFNRKLKLGKPARTSSATPLSSHYSTNGRGVPGSLPTTSDPLSILESLKIEVDDNVDIPEMEPDLDDDLGNDIDFDLDD
;
A
#
# COMPACT_ATOMS: atom_id res chain seq x y z
N MET A 1 -16.40 12.52 10.38
CA MET A 1 -16.75 11.94 11.69
C MET A 1 -15.53 12.12 12.61
N ARG A 2 -15.28 11.29 13.64
CA ARG A 2 -13.92 11.12 14.18
C ARG A 2 -13.52 9.69 13.87
N LEU A 3 -12.62 9.53 12.91
CA LEU A 3 -12.11 8.23 12.51
C LEU A 3 -11.47 7.49 13.70
N ASP A 4 -11.93 6.27 13.97
CA ASP A 4 -11.36 5.41 15.01
C ASP A 4 -10.59 4.28 14.35
N LEU A 5 -9.27 4.46 14.24
CA LEU A 5 -8.37 3.46 13.66
C LEU A 5 -8.37 2.13 14.43
N TYR A 6 -8.67 2.14 15.73
CA TYR A 6 -8.57 0.97 16.63
C TYR A 6 -9.88 0.18 16.72
N LYS A 7 -10.92 0.56 15.96
CA LYS A 7 -12.26 -0.06 15.96
C LYS A 7 -12.25 -1.58 15.75
N LEU A 8 -11.31 -2.11 14.96
CA LEU A 8 -11.16 -3.55 14.72
C LEU A 8 -10.46 -4.28 15.88
N ASP A 9 -9.52 -3.64 16.57
CA ASP A 9 -8.75 -4.23 17.68
C ASP A 9 -9.63 -4.58 18.88
N ALA A 10 -10.76 -3.87 19.04
CA ALA A 10 -11.78 -4.17 20.03
C ALA A 10 -12.48 -5.53 19.78
N ILE A 11 -12.42 -6.08 18.56
CA ILE A 11 -13.17 -7.27 18.14
C ILE A 11 -12.33 -8.54 18.33
N ARG A 12 -12.38 -9.12 19.53
CA ARG A 12 -11.69 -10.38 19.91
C ARG A 12 -12.16 -11.66 19.19
N ASN A 13 -12.90 -11.56 18.09
CA ASN A 13 -13.42 -12.71 17.36
C ASN A 13 -13.18 -12.51 15.87
N ASP A 14 -12.24 -13.28 15.32
CA ASP A 14 -11.70 -13.08 13.97
C ASP A 14 -12.79 -13.07 12.90
N LYS A 15 -13.81 -13.93 13.03
CA LYS A 15 -14.95 -13.96 12.10
C LYS A 15 -15.78 -12.69 12.15
N LYS A 16 -15.95 -12.08 13.33
CA LYS A 16 -16.62 -10.78 13.49
C LYS A 16 -15.73 -9.62 13.05
N ALA A 17 -14.42 -9.71 13.22
CA ALA A 17 -13.48 -8.70 12.78
C ALA A 17 -13.43 -8.63 11.25
N ILE A 18 -13.33 -9.78 10.58
CA ILE A 18 -13.42 -9.89 9.11
C ILE A 18 -14.76 -9.34 8.61
N ALA A 19 -15.89 -9.74 9.21
CA ALA A 19 -17.21 -9.24 8.84
C ALA A 19 -17.44 -7.74 9.15
N ALA A 20 -16.56 -7.12 9.96
CA ALA A 20 -16.57 -5.69 10.24
C ALA A 20 -15.54 -4.91 9.39
N LEU A 21 -14.66 -5.60 8.66
CA LEU A 21 -13.55 -4.99 7.92
C LEU A 21 -14.05 -4.15 6.73
N GLU A 22 -14.96 -4.68 5.91
CA GLU A 22 -15.56 -3.95 4.77
C GLU A 22 -16.20 -2.63 5.27
N ASN A 23 -17.19 -2.73 6.17
CA ASN A 23 -17.83 -1.56 6.79
C ASN A 23 -16.85 -0.58 7.47
N TYR A 24 -15.73 -1.07 8.03
CA TYR A 24 -14.69 -0.22 8.62
C TYR A 24 -13.91 0.52 7.54
N VAL A 25 -13.56 -0.15 6.46
CA VAL A 25 -12.85 0.41 5.31
C VAL A 25 -13.72 1.44 4.59
N ASP A 26 -14.99 1.13 4.31
CA ASP A 26 -15.94 2.07 3.69
C ASP A 26 -16.01 3.40 4.45
N GLN A 27 -16.11 3.36 5.79
CA GLN A 27 -16.13 4.55 6.65
C GLN A 27 -14.84 5.38 6.58
N ILE A 28 -13.70 4.77 6.24
CA ILE A 28 -12.43 5.49 6.05
C ILE A 28 -12.32 6.01 4.62
N ILE A 29 -12.80 5.25 3.64
CA ILE A 29 -12.86 5.67 2.23
C ILE A 29 -13.75 6.90 2.10
N ASP A 30 -14.93 6.94 2.73
CA ASP A 30 -15.81 8.11 2.75
C ASP A 30 -15.07 9.37 3.24
N GLU A 31 -14.35 9.30 4.38
CA GLU A 31 -13.56 10.43 4.89
C GLU A 31 -12.34 10.76 4.02
N PHE A 32 -11.76 9.79 3.31
CA PHE A 32 -10.67 9.98 2.37
C PHE A 32 -11.13 10.66 1.07
N LEU A 33 -12.30 10.28 0.55
CA LEU A 33 -12.92 10.88 -0.64
C LEU A 33 -13.29 12.34 -0.41
N GLU A 34 -13.77 12.70 0.79
CA GLU A 34 -14.00 14.09 1.19
C GLU A 34 -12.70 14.87 1.47
N ALA A 35 -11.56 14.20 1.64
CA ALA A 35 -10.29 14.82 1.98
C ALA A 35 -9.56 15.43 0.76
N PRO A 36 -8.72 16.47 0.96
CA PRO A 36 -7.88 17.02 -0.10
C PRO A 36 -6.98 15.99 -0.80
N GLU A 37 -6.51 14.97 -0.08
CA GLU A 37 -5.69 13.90 -0.64
C GLU A 37 -6.48 12.97 -1.59
N GLY A 38 -7.71 12.58 -1.24
CA GLY A 38 -8.56 11.76 -2.11
C GLY A 38 -9.07 12.55 -3.31
N GLN A 39 -9.47 13.82 -3.09
CA GLN A 39 -9.82 14.74 -4.18
C GLN A 39 -8.66 14.96 -5.17
N ALA A 40 -7.42 15.09 -4.68
CA ALA A 40 -6.24 15.19 -5.53
C ALA A 40 -5.93 13.87 -6.26
N TYR A 41 -6.17 12.72 -5.61
CA TYR A 41 -6.02 11.41 -6.24
C TYR A 41 -7.01 11.20 -7.39
N ILE A 42 -8.30 11.52 -7.20
CA ILE A 42 -9.33 11.43 -8.25
C ILE A 42 -9.01 12.39 -9.40
N GLN A 43 -8.61 13.63 -9.11
CA GLN A 43 -8.22 14.60 -10.16
C GLN A 43 -7.02 14.12 -11.00
N ALA A 44 -6.12 13.33 -10.40
CA ALA A 44 -5.00 12.71 -11.11
C ALA A 44 -5.38 11.42 -11.86
N ASN A 45 -6.41 10.70 -11.43
CA ASN A 45 -6.83 9.39 -11.93
C ASN A 45 -8.36 9.32 -12.09
N PRO A 46 -8.98 10.10 -13.00
CA PRO A 46 -10.44 10.19 -13.11
C PRO A 46 -11.10 8.88 -13.57
N ASP A 47 -10.36 8.01 -14.27
CA ASP A 47 -10.85 6.69 -14.68
C ASP A 47 -10.97 5.69 -13.49
N GLU A 48 -10.42 6.04 -12.32
CA GLU A 48 -10.40 5.19 -11.11
C GLU A 48 -11.41 5.68 -10.04
N GLU A 49 -12.22 6.73 -10.31
CA GLU A 49 -13.13 7.36 -9.32
C GLU A 49 -14.11 6.36 -8.68
N ASP A 50 -14.67 5.44 -9.48
CA ASP A 50 -15.60 4.40 -9.02
C ASP A 50 -14.92 3.26 -8.21
N TYR A 51 -13.58 3.18 -8.21
CA TYR A 51 -12.79 2.08 -7.62
C TYR A 51 -11.89 2.52 -6.46
N VAL A 52 -11.93 3.80 -6.06
CA VAL A 52 -11.08 4.36 -5.02
C VAL A 52 -11.25 3.59 -3.71
N GLY A 53 -10.17 3.02 -3.21
CA GLY A 53 -10.13 2.31 -1.93
C GLY A 53 -10.26 0.79 -2.05
N GLU A 54 -10.52 0.23 -3.23
CA GLU A 54 -10.45 -1.22 -3.44
C GLU A 54 -9.04 -1.76 -3.16
N TRP A 55 -7.98 -1.02 -3.53
CA TRP A 55 -6.61 -1.44 -3.24
C TRP A 55 -6.30 -1.35 -1.75
N PHE A 56 -6.76 -0.30 -1.07
CA PHE A 56 -6.66 -0.19 0.38
C PHE A 56 -7.38 -1.34 1.11
N LEU A 57 -8.65 -1.64 0.74
CA LEU A 57 -9.41 -2.77 1.28
C LEU A 57 -8.63 -4.08 1.11
N LYS A 58 -8.15 -4.34 -0.12
CA LYS A 58 -7.42 -5.57 -0.44
C LYS A 58 -6.10 -5.72 0.30
N VAL A 59 -5.37 -4.62 0.55
CA VAL A 59 -4.16 -4.63 1.37
C VAL A 59 -4.47 -4.93 2.84
N LEU A 60 -5.52 -4.33 3.42
CA LEU A 60 -5.91 -4.65 4.80
C LEU A 60 -6.48 -6.05 4.96
N GLU A 61 -7.29 -6.52 4.00
CA GLU A 61 -7.72 -7.90 3.97
C GLU A 61 -6.53 -8.85 4.00
N LEU A 62 -5.50 -8.58 3.19
CA LEU A 62 -4.32 -9.43 3.11
C LEU A 62 -3.51 -9.38 4.43
N ALA A 63 -3.26 -8.18 4.97
CA ALA A 63 -2.60 -7.99 6.26
C ALA A 63 -3.30 -8.76 7.39
N TYR A 64 -4.64 -8.68 7.45
CA TYR A 64 -5.43 -9.37 8.46
C TYR A 64 -5.44 -10.89 8.22
N LYS A 65 -5.62 -11.35 6.97
CA LYS A 65 -5.67 -12.77 6.61
C LYS A 65 -4.33 -13.50 6.78
N THR A 66 -3.19 -12.82 6.60
CA THR A 66 -1.85 -13.46 6.66
C THR A 66 -1.08 -13.21 7.95
N GLU A 67 -1.25 -12.06 8.60
CA GLU A 67 -0.49 -11.67 9.80
C GLU A 67 -1.39 -11.33 11.01
N ALA A 68 -2.72 -11.33 10.87
CA ALA A 68 -3.68 -10.83 11.86
C ALA A 68 -3.48 -9.34 12.25
N ILE A 69 -2.89 -8.54 11.35
CA ILE A 69 -2.57 -7.13 11.58
C ILE A 69 -3.70 -6.22 11.07
N THR A 70 -4.10 -5.25 11.91
CA THR A 70 -5.05 -4.18 11.57
C THR A 70 -4.31 -2.89 11.18
N LEU A 71 -5.02 -1.93 10.60
CA LEU A 71 -4.47 -0.67 10.09
C LEU A 71 -3.51 0.09 11.05
N PRO A 72 -3.84 0.34 12.34
CA PRO A 72 -2.96 1.11 13.22
C PRO A 72 -1.64 0.38 13.55
N HIS A 73 -1.59 -0.94 13.42
CA HIS A 73 -0.40 -1.76 13.68
C HIS A 73 0.35 -2.17 12.41
N LEU A 74 -0.07 -1.69 11.24
CA LEU A 74 0.61 -2.00 9.99
C LEU A 74 1.99 -1.31 9.99
N THR A 75 3.05 -2.11 9.89
CA THR A 75 4.43 -1.62 9.84
C THR A 75 4.89 -1.43 8.38
N PRO A 76 5.92 -0.58 8.12
CA PRO A 76 6.49 -0.45 6.79
C PRO A 76 7.04 -1.78 6.25
N GLU A 77 7.62 -2.62 7.11
CA GLU A 77 8.18 -3.93 6.76
C GLU A 77 7.09 -4.92 6.34
N THR A 78 5.99 -5.00 7.11
CA THR A 78 4.84 -5.83 6.77
C THR A 78 4.21 -5.35 5.46
N LEU A 79 4.08 -4.04 5.24
CA LEU A 79 3.56 -3.51 3.98
C LEU A 79 4.49 -3.83 2.79
N GLU A 80 5.81 -3.70 2.93
CA GLU A 80 6.78 -4.10 1.90
C GLU A 80 6.66 -5.61 1.59
N LYS A 81 6.58 -6.46 2.62
CA LYS A 81 6.38 -7.91 2.47
C LYS A 81 5.07 -8.23 1.72
N LEU A 82 3.95 -7.64 2.17
CA LEU A 82 2.64 -7.83 1.54
C LEU A 82 2.67 -7.43 0.06
N LEU A 83 3.16 -6.23 -0.26
CA LEU A 83 3.14 -5.71 -1.63
C LEU A 83 4.15 -6.37 -2.56
N ILE A 84 5.32 -6.81 -2.07
CA ILE A 84 6.38 -7.36 -2.92
C ILE A 84 6.37 -8.90 -3.00
N GLN A 85 5.85 -9.58 -1.98
CA GLN A 85 5.87 -11.04 -1.88
C GLN A 85 4.48 -11.66 -2.00
N THR A 86 3.50 -11.13 -1.26
CA THR A 86 2.18 -11.76 -1.09
C THR A 86 1.18 -11.34 -2.17
N LEU A 87 1.06 -10.04 -2.47
CA LEU A 87 0.03 -9.51 -3.35
C LEU A 87 0.23 -9.90 -4.82
N PRO A 88 1.40 -9.72 -5.46
CA PRO A 88 1.56 -9.97 -6.90
C PRO A 88 1.15 -11.38 -7.38
N PRO A 89 1.43 -12.49 -6.66
CA PRO A 89 0.94 -13.81 -7.06
C PRO A 89 -0.55 -14.08 -6.74
N THR A 90 -1.22 -13.19 -6.00
CA THR A 90 -2.66 -13.31 -5.67
C THR A 90 -3.57 -12.49 -6.58
N LEU A 91 -3.02 -11.59 -7.40
CA LEU A 91 -3.80 -10.82 -8.37
C LEU A 91 -4.19 -11.68 -9.57
N SER A 92 -5.43 -11.52 -10.02
CA SER A 92 -5.91 -12.02 -11.31
C SER A 92 -5.26 -11.27 -12.49
N ALA A 93 -5.50 -11.75 -13.70
CA ALA A 93 -4.96 -11.15 -14.93
C ALA A 93 -5.58 -9.78 -15.28
N GLU A 94 -6.77 -9.49 -14.73
CA GLU A 94 -7.46 -8.20 -14.85
C GLU A 94 -6.82 -7.23 -13.85
N GLU A 95 -6.88 -7.54 -12.55
CA GLU A 95 -6.28 -6.74 -11.47
C GLU A 95 -4.77 -6.46 -11.68
N THR A 96 -4.01 -7.35 -12.32
CA THR A 96 -2.59 -7.12 -12.67
C THR A 96 -2.39 -5.98 -13.67
N GLN A 97 -3.40 -5.64 -14.48
CA GLN A 97 -3.37 -4.51 -15.41
C GLN A 97 -3.64 -3.19 -14.67
N ASP A 98 -4.52 -3.24 -13.68
CA ASP A 98 -5.06 -2.07 -12.98
C ASP A 98 -4.21 -1.70 -11.76
N ALA A 99 -3.51 -2.67 -11.16
CA ALA A 99 -2.58 -2.50 -10.02
C ALA A 99 -1.39 -1.52 -10.25
N LYS A 100 -1.36 -0.78 -11.36
CA LYS A 100 -0.53 0.42 -11.49
C LYS A 100 -1.04 1.58 -10.62
N SER A 101 -2.36 1.70 -10.42
CA SER A 101 -2.98 2.73 -9.58
C SER A 101 -2.80 2.47 -8.07
N LEU A 102 -2.59 1.20 -7.70
CA LEU A 102 -2.37 0.75 -6.32
C LEU A 102 -1.36 1.60 -5.53
N ILE A 103 -0.10 1.72 -5.97
CA ILE A 103 0.91 2.43 -5.15
C ILE A 103 0.58 3.93 -5.02
N PRO A 104 0.18 4.65 -6.10
CA PRO A 104 -0.40 5.98 -5.99
C PRO A 104 -1.59 6.10 -5.01
N GLU A 105 -2.54 5.16 -5.01
CA GLU A 105 -3.69 5.17 -4.09
C GLU A 105 -3.22 5.05 -2.63
N LEU A 106 -2.40 4.03 -2.32
CA LEU A 106 -1.87 3.86 -0.97
C LEU A 106 -1.04 5.09 -0.54
N MET A 107 -0.31 5.73 -1.45
CA MET A 107 0.42 6.97 -1.12
C MET A 107 -0.51 8.13 -0.77
N ALA A 108 -1.62 8.32 -1.49
CA ALA A 108 -2.63 9.33 -1.15
C ALA A 108 -3.32 9.00 0.18
N PHE A 109 -3.72 7.74 0.37
CA PHE A 109 -4.41 7.25 1.55
C PHE A 109 -3.57 7.38 2.84
N TRP A 110 -2.31 6.94 2.84
CA TRP A 110 -1.44 7.11 4.02
C TRP A 110 -1.05 8.57 4.28
N SER A 111 -1.07 9.44 3.26
CA SER A 111 -0.93 10.89 3.45
C SER A 111 -2.14 11.47 4.18
N PHE A 112 -3.36 11.05 3.80
CA PHE A 112 -4.59 11.38 4.53
C PHE A 112 -4.53 10.89 5.98
N LEU A 113 -4.15 9.64 6.25
CA LEU A 113 -4.04 9.12 7.62
C LEU A 113 -3.02 9.88 8.48
N LYS A 114 -1.88 10.27 7.88
CA LYS A 114 -0.89 11.12 8.54
C LYS A 114 -1.52 12.45 8.99
N ARG A 115 -2.29 13.12 8.11
CA ARG A 115 -2.90 14.43 8.41
C ARG A 115 -4.13 14.34 9.33
N ALA A 116 -5.07 13.44 9.02
CA ALA A 116 -6.37 13.37 9.68
C ALA A 116 -6.30 12.68 11.06
N CYS A 117 -5.45 11.65 11.18
CA CYS A 117 -5.37 10.82 12.39
C CYS A 117 -4.06 10.98 13.18
N GLY A 118 -3.06 11.67 12.62
CA GLY A 118 -1.73 11.78 13.25
C GLY A 118 -0.97 10.45 13.32
N LEU A 119 -1.27 9.50 12.41
CA LEU A 119 -0.69 8.16 12.44
C LEU A 119 0.84 8.22 12.27
N THR A 120 1.58 7.93 13.33
CA THR A 120 3.05 8.09 13.40
C THR A 120 3.79 7.21 12.40
N THR A 121 3.32 5.98 12.17
CA THR A 121 3.88 5.03 11.19
C THR A 121 3.70 5.47 9.74
N ALA A 122 2.77 6.40 9.45
CA ALA A 122 2.42 6.76 8.09
C ALA A 122 3.59 7.41 7.32
N SER A 123 4.44 8.21 7.98
CA SER A 123 5.64 8.79 7.33
C SER A 123 6.60 7.72 6.82
N ALA A 124 6.87 6.69 7.63
CA ALA A 124 7.75 5.58 7.25
C ALA A 124 7.11 4.68 6.17
N ILE A 125 5.78 4.48 6.23
CA ILE A 125 5.04 3.78 5.18
C ILE A 125 5.12 4.53 3.84
N LEU A 126 4.98 5.85 3.82
CA LEU A 126 5.09 6.66 2.60
C LEU A 126 6.50 6.56 1.98
N GLN A 127 7.56 6.55 2.81
CA GLN A 127 8.94 6.32 2.34
C GLN A 127 9.09 4.91 1.73
N THR A 128 8.56 3.88 2.40
CA THR A 128 8.56 2.50 1.87
C THR A 128 7.80 2.40 0.56
N LEU A 129 6.59 2.97 0.45
CA LEU A 129 5.80 2.97 -0.78
C LEU A 129 6.59 3.58 -1.96
N LYS A 130 7.22 4.74 -1.76
CA LYS A 130 8.12 5.37 -2.76
C LYS A 130 9.27 4.44 -3.16
N LYS A 131 9.96 3.82 -2.19
CA LYS A 131 11.09 2.88 -2.40
C LYS A 131 10.67 1.65 -3.21
N ILE A 132 9.53 1.04 -2.88
CA ILE A 132 9.11 -0.24 -3.47
C ILE A 132 8.35 -0.10 -4.80
N HIS A 133 7.80 1.08 -5.11
CA HIS A 133 7.05 1.34 -6.35
C HIS A 133 7.73 0.81 -7.63
N PRO A 134 9.02 1.09 -7.92
CA PRO A 134 9.70 0.55 -9.10
C PRO A 134 9.92 -0.97 -9.06
N ILE A 135 9.99 -1.57 -7.86
CA ILE A 135 10.15 -3.02 -7.65
C ILE A 135 8.83 -3.74 -7.89
N PHE A 136 7.74 -3.20 -7.35
CA PHE A 136 6.37 -3.68 -7.53
C PHE A 136 5.98 -3.71 -9.02
N ASN A 137 6.16 -2.58 -9.70
CA ASN A 137 5.92 -2.46 -11.14
C ASN A 137 6.76 -3.43 -12.00
N ARG A 138 7.94 -3.85 -11.53
CA ARG A 138 8.76 -4.87 -12.20
C ARG A 138 8.17 -6.27 -11.99
N LYS A 139 7.69 -6.59 -10.80
CA LYS A 139 7.06 -7.89 -10.47
C LYS A 139 5.75 -8.10 -11.24
N LEU A 140 4.87 -7.09 -11.32
CA LEU A 140 3.65 -7.17 -12.14
C LEU A 140 3.95 -7.48 -13.62
N LYS A 141 5.03 -6.91 -14.17
CA LYS A 141 5.46 -7.17 -15.56
C LYS A 141 6.03 -8.59 -15.76
N LEU A 142 6.69 -9.15 -14.75
CA LEU A 142 7.26 -10.50 -14.78
C LEU A 142 6.22 -11.61 -14.52
N GLY A 143 5.09 -11.30 -13.87
CA GLY A 143 4.01 -12.25 -13.61
C GLY A 143 3.20 -12.66 -14.84
N LYS A 144 3.36 -11.98 -15.99
CA LYS A 144 2.70 -12.38 -17.24
C LYS A 144 3.31 -13.67 -17.77
N PRO A 145 2.58 -14.80 -17.85
CA PRO A 145 3.06 -15.95 -18.60
C PRO A 145 3.24 -15.50 -20.05
N ALA A 146 4.46 -15.64 -20.57
CA ALA A 146 4.71 -15.46 -21.99
C ALA A 146 3.79 -16.43 -22.73
N ARG A 147 2.81 -15.91 -23.49
CA ARG A 147 2.00 -16.72 -24.40
C ARG A 147 2.96 -17.47 -25.32
N THR A 148 3.17 -18.75 -25.07
CA THR A 148 3.91 -19.64 -25.97
C THR A 148 3.12 -19.76 -27.26
N SER A 149 3.46 -18.90 -28.22
CA SER A 149 2.79 -18.82 -29.52
C SER A 149 3.21 -20.00 -30.40
N SER A 150 2.79 -21.19 -30.02
CA SER A 150 2.90 -22.43 -30.79
C SER A 150 1.59 -22.70 -31.52
N ALA A 151 1.23 -21.82 -32.45
CA ALA A 151 0.14 -22.02 -33.40
C ALA A 151 0.63 -21.68 -34.81
N THR A 152 0.69 -22.72 -35.63
CA THR A 152 1.11 -22.79 -37.04
C THR A 152 0.65 -21.61 -37.92
N PRO A 153 1.50 -21.09 -38.84
CA PRO A 153 1.07 -20.05 -39.77
C PRO A 153 0.12 -20.61 -40.84
N LEU A 154 -1.06 -20.02 -40.96
CA LEU A 154 -1.89 -20.13 -42.16
C LEU A 154 -2.00 -18.75 -42.81
N SER A 155 -1.58 -18.70 -44.07
CA SER A 155 -1.59 -17.49 -44.89
C SER A 155 -3.01 -17.02 -45.17
N SER A 156 -3.27 -15.71 -45.00
CA SER A 156 -4.35 -15.04 -45.71
C SER A 156 -3.97 -13.58 -45.97
N HIS A 157 -4.08 -13.17 -47.24
CA HIS A 157 -3.68 -11.85 -47.72
C HIS A 157 -4.80 -10.83 -47.51
N TYR A 158 -4.53 -9.70 -46.84
CA TYR A 158 -5.17 -8.41 -47.14
C TYR A 158 -4.14 -7.27 -47.01
N SER A 159 -4.31 -6.21 -47.81
CA SER A 159 -3.25 -5.21 -48.09
C SER A 159 -3.83 -3.80 -48.26
N THR A 160 -3.07 -2.76 -47.87
CA THR A 160 -3.33 -1.31 -48.05
C THR A 160 -4.55 -0.74 -47.27
N ASN A 161 -4.62 0.50 -46.72
CA ASN A 161 -3.80 1.73 -46.58
C ASN A 161 -4.21 2.45 -45.25
N GLY A 162 -3.61 3.54 -44.73
CA GLY A 162 -2.40 4.30 -45.09
C GLY A 162 -2.51 5.83 -44.83
N ARG A 163 -1.60 6.43 -44.03
CA ARG A 163 -1.54 7.83 -43.50
C ARG A 163 -2.51 8.10 -42.33
N GLY A 164 -2.19 8.83 -41.24
CA GLY A 164 -1.25 9.93 -40.96
C GLY A 164 -2.09 11.05 -40.31
N VAL A 165 -1.81 11.60 -39.12
CA VAL A 165 -0.73 12.54 -38.72
C VAL A 165 -0.49 12.49 -37.19
N PRO A 166 0.64 13.02 -36.67
CA PRO A 166 0.94 13.00 -35.23
C PRO A 166 0.33 14.20 -34.49
N GLY A 167 -0.44 13.93 -33.43
CA GLY A 167 -0.82 14.90 -32.42
C GLY A 167 -0.14 14.56 -31.10
N SER A 168 0.88 15.33 -30.71
CA SER A 168 1.55 15.15 -29.42
C SER A 168 0.60 15.55 -28.29
N LEU A 169 0.04 14.55 -27.60
CA LEU A 169 -0.47 14.74 -26.25
C LEU A 169 0.73 15.05 -25.31
N PRO A 170 0.58 15.98 -24.35
CA PRO A 170 1.62 16.21 -23.34
C PRO A 170 1.71 15.01 -22.39
N THR A 171 2.67 14.13 -22.64
CA THR A 171 2.99 12.97 -21.79
C THR A 171 3.69 13.41 -20.50
N THR A 172 2.96 14.07 -19.60
CA THR A 172 3.38 14.29 -18.21
C THR A 172 2.15 14.33 -17.29
N SER A 173 1.49 13.18 -17.12
CA SER A 173 0.72 12.91 -15.89
C SER A 173 1.40 11.73 -15.21
N ASP A 174 2.51 12.02 -14.51
CA ASP A 174 3.00 11.11 -13.49
C ASP A 174 2.22 11.44 -12.22
N PRO A 175 1.36 10.55 -11.71
CA PRO A 175 0.54 10.83 -10.53
C PRO A 175 1.40 11.11 -9.30
N LEU A 176 2.65 10.65 -9.25
CA LEU A 176 3.60 11.01 -8.20
C LEU A 176 3.93 12.51 -8.21
N SER A 177 4.07 13.13 -9.39
CA SER A 177 4.37 14.56 -9.50
C SER A 177 3.21 15.47 -9.05
N ILE A 178 1.97 14.99 -9.11
CA ILE A 178 0.80 15.69 -8.55
C ILE A 178 0.81 15.58 -7.01
N LEU A 179 1.10 14.38 -6.49
CA LEU A 179 1.29 14.15 -5.04
C LEU A 179 2.54 14.84 -4.45
N GLU A 180 3.53 15.16 -5.28
CA GLU A 180 4.73 15.94 -4.93
C GLU A 180 4.51 17.45 -5.03
N SER A 181 3.53 17.88 -5.84
CA SER A 181 3.10 19.28 -5.94
C SER A 181 2.22 19.71 -4.76
N LEU A 182 1.46 18.77 -4.18
CA LEU A 182 1.07 18.86 -2.77
C LEU A 182 2.34 18.87 -1.94
N LYS A 183 2.63 19.98 -1.25
CA LYS A 183 3.82 20.14 -0.38
C LYS A 183 3.79 19.20 0.83
N ILE A 184 4.04 17.92 0.58
CA ILE A 184 4.44 16.98 1.61
C ILE A 184 5.90 17.31 1.91
N GLU A 185 6.11 18.27 2.82
CA GLU A 185 7.38 18.39 3.54
C GLU A 185 7.58 17.08 4.31
N VAL A 186 8.24 16.13 3.64
CA VAL A 186 8.96 15.06 4.33
C VAL A 186 10.13 15.78 4.95
N ASP A 187 10.05 16.00 6.26
CA ASP A 187 11.17 16.51 7.02
C ASP A 187 12.26 15.44 6.98
N ASP A 188 13.24 15.61 6.07
CA ASP A 188 14.38 14.71 5.90
C ASP A 188 15.32 14.70 7.12
N ASN A 189 14.98 15.45 8.17
CA ASN A 189 15.75 15.66 9.39
C ASN A 189 15.06 15.09 10.64
N VAL A 190 14.23 14.03 10.49
CA VAL A 190 13.91 13.14 11.60
C VAL A 190 15.13 12.27 11.89
N ASP A 191 15.98 12.81 12.76
CA ASP A 191 17.03 12.07 13.45
C ASP A 191 16.37 10.88 14.18
N ILE A 192 16.52 9.67 13.62
CA ILE A 192 16.08 8.44 14.28
C ILE A 192 17.16 8.16 15.31
N PRO A 193 16.89 8.29 16.62
CA PRO A 193 17.89 7.93 17.61
C PRO A 193 18.21 6.45 17.41
N GLU A 194 19.47 6.14 17.11
CA GLU A 194 20.00 4.79 17.26
C GLU A 194 19.78 4.41 18.73
N MET A 195 18.78 3.58 18.95
CA MET A 195 18.54 2.97 20.27
C MET A 195 19.60 1.89 20.43
N GLU A 196 20.80 2.32 20.82
CA GLU A 196 21.86 1.42 21.24
C GLU A 196 21.29 0.49 22.33
N PRO A 197 21.49 -0.83 22.24
CA PRO A 197 21.06 -1.72 23.29
C PRO A 197 21.96 -1.50 24.51
N ASP A 198 21.42 -0.86 25.55
CA ASP A 198 22.04 -0.77 26.87
C ASP A 198 22.29 -2.18 27.42
N LEU A 199 23.50 -2.69 27.16
CA LEU A 199 24.07 -3.86 27.81
C LEU A 199 24.61 -3.45 29.19
N ASP A 200 23.70 -3.15 30.11
CA ASP A 200 24.02 -3.17 31.54
C ASP A 200 24.08 -4.65 31.99
N ASP A 201 25.31 -5.17 31.97
CA ASP A 201 25.74 -6.25 32.85
C ASP A 201 25.52 -5.85 34.33
N ASP A 202 25.57 -6.88 35.20
CA ASP A 202 25.59 -6.78 36.67
C ASP A 202 24.26 -6.52 37.41
N LEU A 203 23.55 -7.61 37.67
CA LEU A 203 23.09 -7.87 39.04
C LEU A 203 23.54 -9.27 39.48
N GLY A 204 24.75 -9.34 40.03
CA GLY A 204 25.14 -10.44 40.90
C GLY A 204 24.16 -10.57 42.07
N ASN A 205 23.35 -11.63 42.06
CA ASN A 205 22.46 -11.95 43.16
C ASN A 205 22.93 -13.24 43.85
N ASP A 206 23.95 -13.09 44.69
CA ASP A 206 24.37 -14.11 45.65
C ASP A 206 23.18 -14.45 46.55
N ILE A 207 22.59 -15.63 46.33
CA ILE A 207 21.62 -16.22 47.25
C ILE A 207 22.40 -17.17 48.16
N ASP A 208 22.85 -16.65 49.30
CA ASP A 208 23.25 -17.49 50.42
C ASP A 208 22.08 -18.38 50.81
N PHE A 209 22.30 -19.70 50.72
CA PHE A 209 21.30 -20.72 51.03
C PHE A 209 21.75 -21.47 52.29
N ASP A 210 21.66 -20.79 53.43
CA ASP A 210 21.82 -21.42 54.74
C ASP A 210 20.71 -22.47 54.93
N LEU A 211 21.13 -23.75 54.98
CA LEU A 211 20.32 -24.89 55.39
C LEU A 211 20.91 -25.45 56.68
N ASP A 212 20.28 -25.11 57.81
CA ASP A 212 20.49 -25.74 59.11
C ASP A 212 19.13 -26.19 59.70
N ASP A 213 19.16 -27.37 60.34
CA ASP A 213 18.08 -28.17 60.98
C ASP A 213 16.93 -28.72 60.09
#